data_AF-A0A973SHV7-F1
#
_entry.id   AF-A0A973SHV7-F1
#
_cell.length_a   1.000
_cell.length_b   1.000
_cell.length_c   1.000
_cell.angle_alpha   90.00
_cell.angle_beta   90.00
_cell.angle_gamma   90.00
#
_symmetry.space_group_name_H-M   'P 1'
#
loop_
_entity.id
_entity.type
_entity.pdbx_description
1 polymer ?
#
loop_
_entity_poly.entity_id
_entity_poly.type
_entity_poly.pdbx_seq_one_letter_code
_entity_poly.pdbx_strand_id
1 'polypeptide(L)'
;LAPLTGEDAAELVRSVRAAPLLFGEYGYPPVAVPALEDLLVRVGRLANDLPEVSRLDLDQVLVGESDVMILGARATLRTPAGPRLDGGPRRLS
;
A
#
# COMPACT_ATOMS: atom_id res chain seq x y z
N LEU A 1 -0.26 10.43 8.24
CA LEU A 1 0.57 10.31 7.03
C LEU A 1 -0.09 9.29 6.13
N ALA A 2 -1.09 9.75 5.41
CA ALA A 2 -1.81 9.10 4.34
C ALA A 2 -2.46 10.25 3.54
N PRO A 3 -2.66 10.11 2.22
CA PRO A 3 -2.28 8.96 1.40
C PRO A 3 -0.76 8.86 1.16
N LEU A 4 -0.29 7.66 0.84
CA LEU A 4 1.10 7.39 0.44
C LEU A 4 1.30 7.85 -1.02
N THR A 5 2.33 8.65 -1.29
CA THR A 5 2.67 9.05 -2.67
C THR A 5 3.50 7.97 -3.37
N GLY A 6 3.67 8.10 -4.69
CA GLY A 6 4.56 7.21 -5.44
C GLY A 6 6.02 7.35 -5.03
N GLU A 7 6.46 8.56 -4.66
CA GLU A 7 7.81 8.81 -4.15
C GLU A 7 8.03 8.13 -2.79
N ASP A 8 7.05 8.25 -1.88
CA ASP A 8 7.09 7.56 -0.59
C ASP A 8 7.16 6.02 -0.78
N ALA A 9 6.36 5.48 -1.71
CA ALA A 9 6.37 4.04 -2.02
C ALA A 9 7.72 3.59 -2.57
N ALA A 10 8.30 4.37 -3.48
CA ALA A 10 9.62 4.12 -4.05
C ALA A 10 10.74 4.15 -3.00
N GLU A 11 10.66 5.08 -2.04
CA GLU A 11 11.59 5.15 -0.91
C GLU A 11 11.43 3.95 0.03
N LEU A 12 10.19 3.58 0.37
CA LEU A 12 9.91 2.42 1.21
C LEU A 12 10.47 1.13 0.60
N VAL A 13 10.25 0.89 -0.69
CA VAL A 13 10.78 -0.29 -1.38
C VAL A 13 12.31 -0.31 -1.37
N ARG A 14 12.97 0.84 -1.51
CA ARG A 14 14.44 0.92 -1.48
C ARG A 14 15.01 0.82 -0.07
N SER A 15 14.25 1.16 0.96
CA SER A 15 14.69 1.15 2.35
C SER A 15 14.86 -0.26 2.93
N VAL A 16 14.19 -1.28 2.34
CA VAL A 16 14.27 -2.64 2.87
C VAL A 16 15.65 -3.24 2.58
N ARG A 17 16.20 -3.96 3.56
CA ARG A 17 17.52 -4.59 3.44
C ARG A 17 17.64 -5.52 2.22
N ALA A 18 16.53 -6.12 1.81
CA ALA A 18 16.46 -7.04 0.67
C ALA A 18 16.21 -6.32 -0.67
N ALA A 19 16.16 -5.00 -0.72
CA ALA A 19 15.88 -4.22 -1.93
C ALA A 19 16.74 -4.64 -3.15
N PRO A 20 18.06 -4.90 -3.02
CA PRO A 20 18.87 -5.41 -4.13
C PRO A 20 18.26 -6.58 -4.91
N LEU A 21 17.59 -7.52 -4.22
CA LEU A 21 16.97 -8.69 -4.86
C LEU A 21 15.80 -8.31 -5.76
N LEU A 22 15.10 -7.22 -5.43
CA LEU A 22 13.97 -6.72 -6.22
C LEU A 22 14.44 -6.09 -7.54
N PHE A 23 15.67 -5.57 -7.57
CA PHE A 23 16.27 -4.91 -8.74
C PHE A 23 17.15 -5.85 -9.58
N GLY A 24 17.10 -7.16 -9.30
CA GLY A 24 17.86 -8.16 -10.04
C GLY A 24 19.36 -8.17 -9.72
N GLU A 25 19.77 -7.63 -8.57
CA GLU A 25 21.13 -7.80 -8.11
C GLU A 25 21.38 -9.27 -7.72
N TYR A 26 22.66 -9.66 -7.67
CA TYR A 26 23.09 -11.04 -7.33
C TYR A 26 22.61 -12.14 -8.32
N GLY A 27 22.25 -11.76 -9.55
CA GLY A 27 21.91 -12.71 -10.61
C GLY A 27 20.46 -13.19 -10.59
N TYR A 28 19.60 -12.57 -9.78
CA TYR A 28 18.16 -12.75 -9.85
C TYR A 28 17.57 -11.94 -11.02
N PRO A 29 16.48 -12.40 -11.66
CA PRO A 29 15.74 -11.55 -12.58
C PRO A 29 15.13 -10.37 -11.80
N PRO A 30 15.09 -9.16 -12.38
CA PRO A 30 14.36 -8.04 -11.78
C PRO A 30 12.88 -8.38 -11.69
N VAL A 31 12.23 -7.95 -10.61
CA VAL A 31 10.79 -8.16 -10.41
C VAL A 31 10.00 -6.91 -10.80
N ALA A 32 8.67 -7.02 -10.83
CA ALA A 32 7.74 -5.93 -11.13
C ALA A 32 7.67 -4.88 -10.00
N VAL A 33 8.78 -4.22 -9.70
CA VAL A 33 8.88 -3.15 -8.69
C VAL A 33 7.83 -2.06 -8.87
N PRO A 34 7.53 -1.57 -10.10
CA PRO A 34 6.47 -0.59 -10.29
C PRO A 34 5.08 -1.08 -9.83
N ALA A 35 4.79 -2.38 -9.99
CA ALA A 35 3.53 -2.96 -9.52
C ALA A 35 3.50 -3.09 -7.99
N LEU A 36 4.65 -3.33 -7.36
CA LEU A 36 4.77 -3.32 -5.90
C LEU A 36 4.59 -1.89 -5.34
N GLU A 37 5.20 -0.89 -5.96
CA GLU A 37 5.05 0.52 -5.58
C GLU A 37 3.57 0.96 -5.74
N ASP A 38 2.90 0.58 -6.84
CA ASP A 38 1.47 0.85 -7.04
C ASP A 38 0.59 0.17 -5.97
N LEU A 39 0.92 -1.07 -5.57
CA LEU A 39 0.22 -1.75 -4.47
C LEU A 39 0.32 -0.93 -3.18
N LEU A 40 1.51 -0.44 -2.82
CA LEU A 40 1.70 0.38 -1.61
C LEU A 40 0.90 1.67 -1.66
N VAL A 41 0.88 2.36 -2.81
CA VAL A 41 0.06 3.57 -3.02
C VAL A 41 -1.42 3.26 -2.83
N ARG A 42 -1.91 2.15 -3.39
CA ARG A 42 -3.31 1.72 -3.23
C ARG A 42 -3.66 1.39 -1.79
N VAL A 43 -2.76 0.76 -1.03
CA VAL A 43 -2.94 0.50 0.41
C VAL A 43 -3.00 1.83 1.18
N GLY A 44 -2.13 2.79 0.85
CA GLY A 44 -2.16 4.13 1.44
C GLY A 44 -3.47 4.87 1.17
N ARG A 45 -4.02 4.75 -0.04
CA ARG A 45 -5.35 5.29 -0.39
C ARG A 45 -6.46 4.57 0.37
N LEU A 46 -6.43 3.24 0.44
CA LEU A 46 -7.40 2.45 1.21
C LEU A 46 -7.47 2.91 2.67
N ALA A 47 -6.31 3.14 3.30
CA ALA A 47 -6.24 3.62 4.67
C ALA A 47 -6.81 5.04 4.85
N ASN A 48 -6.69 5.90 3.84
CA ASN A 48 -7.27 7.24 3.84
C ASN A 48 -8.79 7.20 3.62
N ASP A 49 -9.25 6.39 2.67
CA ASP A 49 -10.63 6.38 2.20
C ASP A 49 -11.54 5.55 3.12
N LEU A 50 -10.98 4.59 3.88
CA LEU A 50 -11.69 3.72 4.82
C LEU A 50 -11.11 3.86 6.24
N PRO A 51 -11.46 4.93 6.98
CA PRO A 51 -10.97 5.15 8.34
C PRO A 51 -11.39 4.06 9.34
N GLU A 52 -12.37 3.22 8.99
CA GLU A 52 -12.77 2.04 9.77
C GLU A 52 -11.69 0.94 9.77
N VAL A 53 -10.83 0.90 8.74
CA VAL A 53 -9.73 -0.05 8.65
C VAL A 53 -8.62 0.34 9.63
N SER A 54 -8.73 -0.15 10.86
CA SER A 54 -7.77 0.13 11.92
C SER A 54 -6.43 -0.61 11.75
N ARG A 55 -6.42 -1.71 10.99
CA ARG A 55 -5.23 -2.51 10.68
C ARG A 55 -5.48 -3.31 9.41
N LEU A 56 -4.48 -3.37 8.54
CA LEU A 56 -4.40 -4.26 7.40
C LEU A 56 -3.08 -5.02 7.46
N ASP A 57 -3.16 -6.34 7.49
CA ASP A 57 -2.01 -7.23 7.37
C ASP A 57 -2.10 -7.95 6.03
N LEU A 58 -1.02 -7.92 5.24
CA LEU A 58 -0.85 -8.73 4.04
C LEU A 58 0.09 -9.87 4.40
N ASP A 59 -0.40 -11.12 4.38
CA ASP A 59 0.33 -12.27 4.92
C ASP A 59 1.55 -12.63 4.04
N GLN A 60 1.34 -12.67 2.72
CA GLN A 60 2.40 -12.88 1.72
C GLN A 60 2.09 -12.08 0.46
N VAL A 61 3.06 -11.27 0.03
CA VAL A 61 3.03 -10.53 -1.23
C VAL A 61 4.10 -11.12 -2.14
N LEU A 62 3.68 -11.84 -3.18
CA LEU A 62 4.56 -12.35 -4.21
C LEU A 62 4.73 -11.30 -5.30
N VAL A 63 5.98 -11.03 -5.67
CA VAL A 63 6.31 -10.09 -6.75
C VAL A 63 7.01 -10.91 -7.84
N GLY A 64 6.31 -11.14 -8.94
CA GLY A 64 6.84 -11.81 -10.13
C GLY A 64 7.54 -10.83 -11.06
N GLU A 65 7.97 -11.31 -12.22
CA GLU A 65 8.61 -10.48 -13.24
C GLU A 65 7.64 -9.43 -13.85
N SER A 66 6.33 -9.66 -13.77
CA SER A 66 5.32 -8.79 -14.40
C SER A 66 4.13 -8.45 -13.51
N ASP A 67 3.95 -9.11 -12.38
CA ASP A 67 2.78 -8.96 -11.53
C ASP A 67 3.10 -8.99 -10.03
N VAL A 68 2.08 -8.67 -9.25
CA VAL A 68 2.07 -8.78 -7.79
C VAL A 68 0.83 -9.52 -7.36
N MET A 69 0.99 -10.52 -6.51
CA MET A 69 -0.11 -11.31 -5.96
C MET A 69 -0.07 -11.31 -4.43
N ILE A 70 -1.22 -11.06 -3.81
CA ILE A 70 -1.41 -11.22 -2.37
C ILE A 70 -2.06 -12.58 -2.12
N LEU A 71 -1.39 -13.45 -1.38
CA LEU A 71 -1.91 -14.79 -1.08
C LEU A 71 -2.90 -14.81 0.08
N GLY A 72 -2.82 -13.81 0.97
CA GLY A 72 -3.68 -13.66 2.13
C GLY A 72 -3.66 -12.24 2.64
N ALA A 73 -4.80 -11.76 3.10
CA ALA A 73 -4.93 -10.45 3.73
C ALA A 73 -5.96 -10.51 4.86
N ARG A 74 -5.69 -9.78 5.93
CA ARG A 74 -6.60 -9.63 7.06
C ARG A 74 -6.75 -8.16 7.40
N ALA A 75 -8.00 -7.70 7.44
CA ALA A 75 -8.32 -6.37 7.91
C ALA A 75 -9.04 -6.43 9.26
N THR A 76 -8.66 -5.55 10.19
CA THR A 76 -9.39 -5.34 11.44
C THR A 76 -10.16 -4.04 11.34
N LEU A 77 -11.48 -4.12 11.44
CA LEU A 77 -12.36 -2.96 11.42
C LEU A 77 -12.67 -2.47 12.84
N ARG A 78 -12.67 -1.16 13.02
CA ARG A 78 -13.14 -0.50 14.25
C ARG A 78 -14.01 0.69 13.87
N THR A 79 -15.00 0.98 14.72
CA THR A 79 -15.74 2.23 14.59
C THR A 79 -14.79 3.39 14.87
N PRO A 80 -14.60 4.35 13.94
CA PRO A 80 -13.74 5.50 14.16
C PRO A 80 -14.28 6.33 15.33
N ALA A 81 -13.40 6.72 16.25
CA ALA A 81 -13.76 7.62 17.34
C ALA A 81 -13.82 9.06 16.80
N GLY A 82 -14.95 9.43 16.19
CA GLY A 82 -15.19 10.80 15.70
C GLY A 82 -16.16 10.86 14.52
N PRO A 83 -16.79 12.02 14.25
CA PRO A 83 -17.61 12.18 13.07
C PRO A 83 -16.74 12.00 11.82
N ARG A 84 -17.28 11.31 10.80
CA ARG A 84 -16.66 11.26 9.47
C ARG A 84 -16.35 12.69 9.03
N LEU A 85 -15.09 12.98 8.69
CA LEU A 85 -14.63 14.33 8.35
C LEU A 85 -15.33 14.91 7.11
N ASP A 86 -15.97 14.04 6.30
CA ASP A 86 -16.65 14.43 5.05
C ASP A 86 -18.19 14.47 5.15
N GLY A 87 -18.75 14.43 6.36
CA GLY A 87 -20.21 14.43 6.57
C GLY A 87 -20.89 15.81 6.47
N GLY A 88 -20.13 16.87 6.18
CA GLY A 88 -20.68 18.23 6.06
C GLY A 88 -21.55 18.39 4.81
N PRO A 89 -22.66 19.16 4.87
CA PRO A 89 -23.52 19.36 3.70
C PRO A 89 -22.73 20.01 2.56
N ARG A 90 -22.63 19.31 1.42
CA ARG A 90 -22.10 19.88 0.17
C ARG A 90 -23.05 20.98 -0.28
N ARG A 91 -22.70 22.25 -0.02
CA ARG A 91 -23.34 23.37 -0.72
C ARG A 91 -22.76 23.44 -2.12
N LEU A 92 -23.60 23.18 -3.11
CA LEU A 92 -23.35 23.59 -4.48
C LEU A 92 -23.66 25.10 -4.55
N SER A 93 -22.64 25.90 -4.81
CA SER A 93 -22.77 27.29 -5.27
C SER A 93 -22.71 27.33 -6.78
#